data_AF-B5MF90-F1
#
_entry.id   AF-B5MF90-F1
#
_cell.length_a   1.000
_cell.length_b   1.000
_cell.length_c   1.000
_cell.angle_alpha   90.00
_cell.angle_beta   90.00
_cell.angle_gamma   90.00
#
_symmetry.space_group_name_H-M   'P 1'
#
loop_
_entity.id
_entity.type
_entity.pdbx_description
1 polymer ?
#
loop_
_entity_poly.entity_id
_entity_poly.type
_entity_poly.pdbx_seq_one_letter_code
_entity_poly.pdbx_strand_id
1 'polypeptide(L)'
;YMGEDPVILVRQKDKSLRVFLNQCPHRGMRICRTDGGNAKSFTCSYHGWAYDLGGNLINVPYESEAFCSDFNKSEWGPTHARVETYKGLVFANWDKNAPTLLEYLSDATYYMDHMLDRTPAGTEVIGGMQKWIIPCNWKFA
;
A
#
# COMPACT_ATOMS: atom_id res chain seq x y z
N TYR A 1 -5.34 4.07 4.58
CA TYR A 1 -6.19 2.92 5.00
C TYR A 1 -7.00 2.48 3.79
N MET A 2 -7.32 1.20 3.69
CA MET A 2 -8.32 0.66 2.77
C MET A 2 -9.45 0.10 3.62
N GLY A 3 -10.57 0.80 3.70
CA GLY A 3 -11.51 0.59 4.81
C GLY A 3 -10.85 0.95 6.14
N GLU A 4 -10.84 0.01 7.09
CA GLU A 4 -10.17 0.15 8.38
C GLU A 4 -8.76 -0.46 8.42
N ASP A 5 -8.32 -1.09 7.32
CA ASP A 5 -7.00 -1.70 7.24
C ASP A 5 -5.91 -0.66 6.94
N PRO A 6 -4.90 -0.47 7.80
CA PRO A 6 -3.80 0.44 7.51
C PRO A 6 -2.93 -0.16 6.40
N VAL A 7 -2.53 0.64 5.43
CA VAL A 7 -1.70 0.19 4.30
C VAL A 7 -0.48 1.10 4.13
N ILE A 8 0.59 0.56 3.56
CA ILE A 8 1.74 1.31 3.07
C ILE A 8 1.66 1.35 1.55
N LEU A 9 1.57 2.54 0.96
CA LEU A 9 1.82 2.79 -0.45
C LEU A 9 3.27 3.23 -0.62
N VAL A 10 4.01 2.55 -1.49
CA VAL A 10 5.44 2.81 -1.67
C VAL A 10 5.85 2.67 -3.13
N ARG A 11 6.65 3.63 -3.58
CA ARG A 11 7.25 3.62 -4.91
C ARG A 11 8.53 2.80 -4.91
N GLN A 12 8.60 1.85 -5.84
CA GLN A 12 9.73 0.95 -6.02
C GLN A 12 10.84 1.61 -6.85
N LYS A 13 12.00 0.94 -6.90
CA LYS A 13 13.16 1.40 -7.71
C LYS A 13 12.84 1.44 -9.22
N ASP A 14 12.06 0.48 -9.69
CA ASP A 14 11.55 0.38 -11.07
C ASP A 14 10.38 1.34 -11.37
N LYS A 15 10.07 2.25 -10.43
CA LYS A 15 8.95 3.21 -10.47
C LYS A 15 7.56 2.61 -10.31
N SER A 16 7.43 1.29 -10.23
CA SER A 16 6.15 0.63 -9.89
C SER A 16 5.68 1.04 -8.49
N LEU A 17 4.38 0.88 -8.25
CA LEU A 17 3.76 1.14 -6.96
C LEU A 17 3.39 -0.18 -6.31
N ARG A 18 3.63 -0.29 -5.01
CA ARG A 18 3.16 -1.39 -4.19
C ARG A 18 2.32 -0.87 -3.05
N VAL A 19 1.25 -1.60 -2.77
CA VAL A 19 0.39 -1.40 -1.60
C VAL A 19 0.34 -2.72 -0.84
N PHE A 20 0.67 -2.68 0.43
CA PHE A 20 0.57 -3.83 1.32
C PHE A 20 0.07 -3.43 2.71
N LEU A 21 -0.50 -4.39 3.42
CA LEU A 21 -1.01 -4.22 4.76
C LEU A 21 0.11 -3.73 5.70
N ASN A 22 -0.14 -2.67 6.44
CA ASN A 22 0.82 -2.07 7.37
C ASN A 22 0.80 -2.83 8.72
N GLN A 23 1.03 -4.13 8.65
CA GLN A 23 0.93 -5.06 9.78
C GLN A 23 1.95 -6.18 9.64
N CYS A 24 2.84 -6.31 10.62
CA CYS A 24 3.84 -7.36 10.70
C CYS A 24 3.14 -8.71 10.95
N PRO A 25 3.29 -9.72 10.07
CA PRO A 25 2.63 -11.02 10.24
C PRO A 25 3.07 -11.78 11.50
N HIS A 26 4.21 -11.43 12.10
CA HIS A 26 4.67 -12.09 13.32
C HIS A 26 3.68 -11.92 14.48
N ARG A 27 3.33 -10.68 14.86
CA ARG A 27 2.44 -10.35 16.01
C ARG A 27 1.60 -9.09 15.79
N GLY A 28 1.34 -8.69 14.55
CA GLY A 28 0.40 -7.61 14.23
C GLY A 28 0.91 -6.18 14.42
N MET A 29 2.18 -5.97 14.77
CA MET A 29 2.73 -4.62 14.96
C MET A 29 2.72 -3.82 13.64
N ARG A 30 2.37 -2.53 13.71
CA ARG A 30 2.44 -1.61 12.57
C ARG A 30 3.88 -1.49 12.06
N ILE A 31 4.10 -1.77 10.78
CA ILE A 31 5.43 -1.81 10.14
C ILE A 31 5.99 -0.39 9.97
N CYS A 32 5.19 0.53 9.42
CA CYS A 32 5.54 1.94 9.24
C CYS A 32 4.60 2.82 10.06
N ARG A 33 5.16 3.67 10.93
CA ARG A 33 4.38 4.49 11.88
C ARG A 33 4.34 5.97 11.52
N THR A 34 4.99 6.38 10.43
CA THR A 34 4.94 7.74 9.92
C THR A 34 3.88 7.88 8.83
N ASP A 35 3.38 9.10 8.63
CA ASP A 35 2.40 9.39 7.58
C ASP A 35 2.99 9.32 6.16
N GLY A 36 4.30 9.58 6.03
CA GLY A 36 5.03 9.55 4.78
C GLY A 36 6.52 9.78 5.01
N GLY A 37 7.32 9.62 3.96
CA GLY A 37 8.76 9.82 4.00
C GLY A 37 9.49 9.04 2.90
N ASN A 38 10.81 8.99 3.00
CA ASN A 38 11.67 8.15 2.17
C ASN A 38 12.36 7.11 3.05
N ALA A 39 12.37 5.86 2.60
CA ALA A 39 13.01 4.75 3.30
C ALA A 39 13.77 3.89 2.30
N LYS A 40 14.72 3.09 2.82
CA LYS A 40 15.40 2.03 2.06
C LYS A 40 14.86 0.63 2.40
N SER A 41 14.25 0.49 3.57
CA SER A 41 13.64 -0.72 4.12
C SER A 41 12.70 -0.32 5.27
N PHE A 42 11.90 -1.27 5.74
CA PHE A 42 11.09 -1.12 6.94
C PHE A 42 11.52 -2.13 7.99
N THR A 43 11.60 -1.73 9.25
CA THR A 43 11.90 -2.64 10.36
C THR A 43 10.79 -2.59 11.39
N CYS A 44 10.17 -3.74 11.65
CA CYS A 44 9.15 -3.86 12.67
C CYS A 44 9.76 -3.55 14.04
N SER A 45 9.25 -2.53 14.72
CA SER A 45 9.79 -2.08 16.00
C SER A 45 9.49 -3.01 17.19
N TYR A 46 8.81 -4.13 16.96
CA TYR A 46 8.53 -5.10 18.03
C TYR A 46 9.64 -6.14 18.15
N HIS A 47 9.85 -6.95 17.11
CA HIS A 47 10.82 -8.07 17.13
C HIS A 47 11.89 -7.96 16.04
N GLY A 48 12.01 -6.81 15.37
CA GLY A 48 13.09 -6.56 14.41
C GLY A 48 12.99 -7.26 13.07
N TRP A 49 11.84 -7.86 12.72
CA TRP A 49 11.59 -8.35 11.36
C TRP A 49 11.74 -7.20 10.36
N ALA A 50 12.59 -7.39 9.36
CA ALA A 50 12.91 -6.36 8.38
C ALA A 50 12.33 -6.73 7.01
N TYR A 51 11.76 -5.72 6.35
CA TYR A 51 11.10 -5.81 5.07
C TYR A 51 11.78 -4.89 4.07
N ASP A 52 11.87 -5.31 2.82
CA ASP A 52 12.27 -4.42 1.72
C ASP A 52 11.15 -3.41 1.39
N LEU A 53 11.41 -2.53 0.41
CA LEU A 53 10.39 -1.58 -0.06
C LEU A 53 9.19 -2.27 -0.71
N GLY A 54 9.31 -3.53 -1.09
CA GLY A 54 8.22 -4.32 -1.65
C GLY A 54 7.36 -4.99 -0.60
N GLY A 55 7.68 -4.85 0.68
CA GLY A 55 7.01 -5.54 1.78
C GLY A 55 7.47 -6.99 1.93
N ASN A 56 8.49 -7.45 1.21
CA ASN A 56 8.97 -8.83 1.36
C ASN A 56 9.80 -8.93 2.64
N LEU A 57 9.60 -9.99 3.44
CA LEU A 57 10.41 -10.27 4.61
C LEU A 57 11.83 -10.67 4.16
N ILE A 58 12.82 -9.85 4.47
CA ILE A 58 14.22 -10.05 4.04
C ILE A 58 15.13 -10.53 5.16
N ASN A 59 14.78 -10.24 6.42
CA ASN A 59 15.60 -10.63 7.57
C ASN A 59 14.74 -10.82 8.83
N VAL A 60 15.09 -11.85 9.59
CA VAL A 60 14.53 -12.14 10.92
C VAL A 60 15.69 -12.26 11.91
N PRO A 61 15.67 -11.56 13.07
CA PRO A 61 16.68 -11.76 14.10
C PRO A 61 16.69 -13.20 14.63
N TYR A 62 17.88 -13.76 14.86
CA TYR A 62 18.09 -15.14 15.35
C TYR A 62 17.42 -16.22 14.49
N GLU A 63 17.39 -16.03 13.16
CA GLU A 63 16.71 -16.94 12.24
C GLU A 63 17.20 -18.38 12.39
N SER A 64 18.52 -18.61 12.48
CA SER A 64 19.10 -19.96 12.62
C SER A 64 18.85 -20.63 13.97
N GLU A 65 18.65 -19.85 15.03
CA GLU A 65 18.56 -20.34 16.41
C GLU A 65 17.12 -20.48 16.89
N ALA A 66 16.21 -19.63 16.39
CA ALA A 66 14.84 -19.51 16.89
C ALA A 66 13.77 -19.97 15.90
N PHE A 67 14.12 -20.19 14.62
CA PHE A 67 13.19 -20.66 13.60
C PHE A 67 13.58 -22.03 13.09
N CYS A 68 12.58 -22.80 12.66
CA CYS A 68 12.78 -24.11 12.06
C CYS A 68 13.56 -24.02 10.74
N SER A 69 14.25 -25.10 10.38
CA SER A 69 15.10 -25.16 9.18
C SER A 69 14.33 -24.95 7.87
N ASP A 70 13.02 -25.20 7.87
CA ASP A 70 12.09 -25.01 6.76
C ASP A 70 11.36 -23.66 6.79
N PHE A 71 11.75 -22.73 7.68
CA PHE A 71 11.19 -21.39 7.72
C PHE A 71 11.42 -20.64 6.41
N ASN A 72 10.35 -20.44 5.64
CA ASN A 72 10.39 -19.74 4.37
C ASN A 72 9.91 -18.29 4.51
N LYS A 73 10.86 -17.35 4.56
CA LYS A 73 10.54 -15.91 4.64
C LYS A 73 9.57 -15.42 3.55
N SER A 74 9.56 -16.03 2.38
CA SER A 74 8.68 -15.61 1.26
C SER A 74 7.19 -15.81 1.55
N GLU A 75 6.84 -16.65 2.53
CA GLU A 75 5.45 -16.91 2.95
C GLU A 75 4.98 -15.96 4.06
N TRP A 76 5.89 -15.16 4.63
CA TRP A 76 5.66 -14.36 5.84
C TRP A 76 5.73 -12.84 5.59
N GLY A 77 5.41 -12.41 4.36
CA GLY A 77 5.15 -11.02 4.04
C GLY A 77 3.73 -10.56 4.44
N PRO A 78 3.50 -9.25 4.62
CA PRO A 78 2.15 -8.71 4.77
C PRO A 78 1.34 -8.91 3.48
N THR A 79 0.02 -8.95 3.59
CA THR A 79 -0.89 -9.08 2.43
C THR A 79 -0.70 -7.93 1.45
N HIS A 80 -0.54 -8.25 0.16
CA HIS A 80 -0.45 -7.27 -0.93
C HIS A 80 -1.80 -7.03 -1.60
N ALA A 81 -2.07 -5.77 -1.94
CA ALA A 81 -3.17 -5.40 -2.82
C ALA A 81 -2.68 -5.35 -4.28
N ARG A 82 -3.60 -5.60 -5.22
CA ARG A 82 -3.42 -5.17 -6.61
C ARG A 82 -3.39 -3.64 -6.64
N VAL A 83 -2.53 -3.07 -7.48
CA VAL A 83 -2.38 -1.62 -7.63
C VAL A 83 -2.48 -1.28 -9.11
N GLU A 84 -3.38 -0.36 -9.42
CA GLU A 84 -3.58 0.15 -10.78
C GLU A 84 -3.74 1.67 -10.70
N THR A 85 -3.40 2.36 -11.79
CA THR A 85 -3.50 3.83 -11.85
C THR A 85 -4.42 4.26 -12.98
N TYR A 86 -5.10 5.38 -12.77
CA TYR A 86 -5.86 6.05 -13.82
C TYR A 86 -5.50 7.54 -13.82
N LYS A 87 -4.76 7.96 -14.85
CA LYS A 87 -4.36 9.37 -15.09
C LYS A 87 -3.84 10.11 -13.83
N GLY A 88 -2.93 9.46 -13.11
CA GLY A 88 -2.28 10.00 -11.90
C GLY A 88 -2.93 9.58 -10.58
N LEU A 89 -4.20 9.18 -10.58
CA LEU A 89 -4.85 8.59 -9.40
C LEU A 89 -4.35 7.15 -9.19
N VAL A 90 -4.15 6.78 -7.93
CA VAL A 90 -3.69 5.43 -7.53
C VAL A 90 -4.83 4.72 -6.81
N PHE A 91 -5.21 3.55 -7.31
CA PHE A 91 -6.22 2.68 -6.71
C PHE A 91 -5.59 1.36 -6.29
N ALA A 92 -6.17 0.73 -5.28
CA ALA A 92 -5.76 -0.57 -4.80
C ALA A 92 -6.97 -1.46 -4.50
N ASN A 93 -6.84 -2.76 -4.73
CA ASN A 93 -7.89 -3.75 -4.49
C ASN A 93 -7.29 -5.04 -3.91
N TRP A 94 -7.89 -5.58 -2.85
CA TRP A 94 -7.45 -6.84 -2.24
C TRP A 94 -7.86 -8.06 -3.06
N ASP A 95 -9.00 -7.99 -3.76
CA ASP A 95 -9.53 -9.11 -4.51
C ASP A 95 -8.75 -9.32 -5.81
N LYS A 96 -8.07 -10.46 -5.88
CA LYS A 96 -7.27 -10.86 -7.05
C LYS A 96 -8.13 -11.09 -8.28
N ASN A 97 -9.39 -11.47 -8.10
CA ASN A 97 -10.32 -11.84 -9.18
C ASN A 97 -11.25 -10.70 -9.59
N ALA A 98 -11.13 -9.53 -8.97
CA ALA A 98 -11.87 -8.34 -9.37
C ALA A 98 -11.55 -7.96 -10.84
N PRO A 99 -12.44 -7.23 -11.54
CA PRO A 99 -12.10 -6.63 -12.83
C PRO A 99 -10.87 -5.73 -12.74
N THR A 100 -10.29 -5.37 -13.89
CA THR A 100 -9.27 -4.31 -13.95
C THR A 100 -9.87 -2.98 -13.50
N LEU A 101 -9.02 -2.03 -13.11
CA LEU A 101 -9.47 -0.69 -12.74
C LEU A 101 -10.23 -0.03 -13.89
N LEU A 102 -9.74 -0.18 -15.12
CA LEU A 102 -10.38 0.43 -16.29
C LEU A 102 -11.79 -0.12 -16.53
N GLU A 103 -11.96 -1.45 -16.43
CA GLU A 103 -13.28 -2.09 -16.52
C GLU A 103 -14.20 -1.68 -15.36
N TYR A 104 -13.68 -1.56 -14.14
CA TYR A 104 -14.45 -1.11 -12.99
C TYR A 104 -14.92 0.35 -13.14
N LEU A 105 -14.06 1.25 -13.62
CA LEU A 105 -14.41 2.64 -13.85
C LEU A 105 -15.37 2.81 -15.03
N SER A 106 -15.18 2.02 -16.10
CA SER A 106 -16.08 1.97 -17.25
C SER A 106 -16.39 3.39 -17.78
N ASP A 107 -17.66 3.70 -18.06
CA ASP A 107 -18.14 5.00 -18.56
C ASP A 107 -17.85 6.18 -17.62
N ALA A 108 -17.51 5.94 -16.35
CA ALA A 108 -17.12 7.02 -15.44
C ALA A 108 -15.81 7.70 -15.89
N THR A 109 -14.95 6.98 -16.62
CA THR A 109 -13.69 7.51 -17.17
C THR A 109 -13.87 8.77 -17.99
N TYR A 110 -14.94 8.84 -18.80
CA TYR A 110 -15.29 10.03 -19.58
C TYR A 110 -15.43 11.29 -18.70
N TYR A 111 -16.10 11.17 -17.55
CA TYR A 111 -16.28 12.28 -16.62
C TYR A 111 -15.01 12.61 -15.84
N MET A 112 -14.24 11.59 -15.44
CA MET A 112 -12.96 11.77 -14.75
C MET A 112 -11.95 12.56 -15.59
N ASP A 113 -11.94 12.33 -16.90
CA ASP A 113 -11.03 12.98 -17.84
C ASP A 113 -11.21 14.50 -17.91
N HIS A 114 -12.41 15.01 -17.60
CA HIS A 114 -12.67 16.45 -17.57
C HIS A 114 -11.77 17.20 -16.57
N MET A 115 -11.28 16.50 -15.53
CA MET A 115 -10.33 16.98 -14.55
C MET A 115 -8.92 16.45 -14.81
N LEU A 116 -8.80 15.13 -15.04
CA LEU A 116 -7.52 14.44 -14.99
C LEU A 116 -6.69 14.52 -16.28
N ASP A 117 -7.32 14.84 -17.43
CA ASP A 117 -6.67 14.78 -18.75
C ASP A 117 -6.81 16.07 -19.56
N ARG A 118 -6.86 17.21 -18.88
CA ARG A 118 -7.03 18.54 -19.51
C ARG A 118 -5.79 19.02 -20.27
N THR A 119 -4.65 18.39 -20.03
CA THR A 119 -3.35 18.77 -20.58
C THR A 119 -2.43 17.55 -20.67
N PRO A 120 -1.54 17.47 -21.67
CA PRO A 120 -0.54 16.40 -21.77
C PRO A 120 0.40 16.30 -20.56
N ALA A 121 0.52 17.37 -19.76
CA ALA A 121 1.33 17.36 -18.55
C ALA A 121 0.69 16.56 -17.40
N GLY A 122 -0.59 16.21 -17.49
CA GLY A 122 -1.34 15.56 -16.42
C GLY A 122 -1.60 16.49 -15.22
N THR A 123 -1.77 15.87 -14.05
CA THR A 123 -2.07 16.56 -12.79
C THR A 123 -1.05 16.26 -11.71
N GLU A 124 -0.83 17.21 -10.81
CA GLU A 124 -0.03 17.02 -9.60
C GLU A 124 -0.84 17.34 -8.34
N VAL A 125 -0.46 16.73 -7.22
CA VAL A 125 -1.03 17.02 -5.91
C VAL A 125 -0.24 18.15 -5.27
N ILE A 126 -0.91 19.26 -4.99
CA ILE A 126 -0.34 20.32 -4.16
C ILE A 126 -0.24 19.78 -2.73
N GLY A 127 0.98 19.83 -2.17
CA GLY A 127 1.35 19.07 -1.00
C GLY A 127 0.43 19.20 0.23
N GLY A 128 0.52 18.19 1.11
CA GLY A 128 -0.28 18.09 2.32
C GLY A 128 -1.59 17.31 2.10
N MET A 129 -2.04 16.64 3.15
CA MET A 129 -3.32 15.94 3.15
C MET A 129 -4.05 16.30 4.44
N GLN A 130 -5.13 17.08 4.32
CA GLN A 130 -5.92 17.48 5.48
C GLN A 130 -6.71 16.27 6.01
N LYS A 131 -6.65 16.02 7.32
CA LYS A 131 -7.33 14.91 8.01
C LYS A 131 -8.17 15.46 9.15
N TRP A 132 -9.43 15.07 9.24
CA TRP A 132 -10.29 15.34 10.37
C TRP A 132 -11.32 14.21 10.53
N ILE A 133 -12.02 14.18 11.66
CA ILE A 133 -13.01 13.15 11.98
C ILE A 133 -14.39 13.78 11.95
N ILE A 134 -15.32 13.17 11.21
CA ILE A 134 -16.74 13.48 11.26
C ILE A 134 -17.47 12.25 11.81
N PRO A 135 -18.23 12.35 12.91
CA PRO A 135 -18.97 11.23 13.48
C PRO A 135 -20.26 10.94 12.71
N CYS A 136 -20.13 10.54 11.45
CA CYS A 136 -21.25 10.13 10.59
C CYS A 136 -20.90 8.87 9.77
N ASN A 137 -21.89 8.27 9.11
CA ASN A 137 -21.64 7.17 8.20
C ASN A 137 -21.02 7.67 6.89
N TRP A 138 -19.99 6.97 6.38
CA TRP A 138 -19.28 7.35 5.16
C TRP A 138 -20.19 7.42 3.91
N LYS A 139 -21.33 6.73 3.89
CA LYS A 139 -22.30 6.77 2.77
C LYS A 139 -23.00 8.13 2.61
N PHE A 140 -22.95 9.00 3.61
CA PHE A 140 -23.52 10.35 3.52
C PHE A 140 -22.56 11.37 2.92
N ALA A 141 -21.25 11.09 2.94
CA ALA A 141 -20.21 12.01 2.48
C ALA A 141 -20.19 12.12 0.94
#